data_AF-A0A1Y1XDV7-F1
#
_entry.id   AF-A0A1Y1XDV7-F1
#
_cell.length_a   1.000
_cell.length_b   1.000
_cell.length_c   1.000
_cell.angle_alpha   90.00
_cell.angle_beta   90.00
_cell.angle_gamma   90.00
#
_symmetry.space_group_name_H-M   'P 1'
#
loop_
_entity.id
_entity.type
_entity.pdbx_description
1 polymer ?
#
loop_
_entity_poly.entity_id
_entity_poly.type
_entity_poly.pdbx_seq_one_letter_code
_entity_poly.pdbx_strand_id
1 'polypeptide(L)'
;MRFNFKLLSIFLASPVFAYIDQPCYKGSQQGVCVPKYSCNSTGQTAKYERYAGSYPNWPCPNDPDDVICCIKSVTKLTTGETLKTPGVCINTKNCNLNKNYLANTAECPGSNNVKLCIPNSNKSTGGTTGGTTGGTTGGGTVTSSCPTVRNPNATKSGKSKAYESLPQIFQNEGGCQNMSGDPGNWYQGQLGYTCMGVTPQTGWTNRSYYNYALNKCSYNSVLFVKCAYDLNKDKFQEGTANLYEKLFGSIAGCTNLPQPAYFVCLDYSLNGPYRTKEVVANNPIGNRDSKTYARLLNSISRQDFKDAVANNSNLRQYLQGWMNRCDAREKYINNYC
;
A
#
# COMPACT_ATOMS: atom_id res chain seq x y z
N MET A 1 20.35 -10.22 21.34
CA MET A 1 19.82 -10.14 19.95
C MET A 1 20.05 -8.74 19.43
N ARG A 2 20.73 -8.56 18.29
CA ARG A 2 20.93 -7.24 17.67
C ARG A 2 19.89 -7.06 16.58
N PHE A 3 18.75 -6.41 16.91
CA PHE A 3 17.88 -5.89 15.86
C PHE A 3 18.71 -4.92 15.01
N ASN A 4 18.55 -4.98 13.69
CA ASN A 4 19.20 -4.00 12.82
C ASN A 4 18.34 -2.73 12.87
N PHE A 5 18.48 -1.97 13.96
CA PHE A 5 17.63 -0.84 14.40
C PHE A 5 17.53 0.34 13.41
N LYS A 6 18.15 0.24 12.23
CA LYS A 6 18.31 1.34 11.27
C LYS A 6 17.04 1.73 10.51
N LEU A 7 15.96 0.94 10.60
CA LEU A 7 14.74 1.13 9.80
C LEU A 7 13.52 1.54 10.64
N LEU A 8 13.68 1.68 11.95
CA LEU A 8 12.57 1.78 12.91
C LEU A 8 12.25 3.20 13.36
N SER A 9 12.93 4.19 12.80
CA SER A 9 12.85 5.57 13.27
C SER A 9 11.88 6.46 12.49
N ILE A 10 11.12 5.91 11.56
CA ILE A 10 10.18 6.65 10.71
C ILE A 10 8.85 6.96 11.44
N PHE A 11 8.66 6.42 12.65
CA PHE A 11 7.38 6.46 13.37
C PHE A 11 7.11 7.72 14.21
N LEU A 12 7.90 8.79 14.09
CA LEU A 12 7.76 10.02 14.90
C LEU A 12 6.99 11.16 14.24
N ALA A 13 6.64 11.06 12.96
CA ALA A 13 5.50 11.83 12.51
C ALA A 13 4.29 11.14 13.13
N SER A 14 3.61 11.79 14.09
CA SER A 14 2.19 11.52 14.30
C SER A 14 1.61 11.43 12.90
N PRO A 15 1.12 10.26 12.43
CA PRO A 15 0.34 10.26 11.22
C PRO A 15 -0.83 11.16 11.61
N VAL A 16 -0.80 12.40 11.14
CA VAL A 16 -2.03 13.04 10.73
C VAL A 16 -2.50 12.09 9.67
N PHE A 17 -3.27 11.07 10.10
CA PHE A 17 -3.75 10.02 9.24
C PHE A 17 -4.57 10.79 8.23
N ALA A 18 -3.98 11.01 7.06
CA ALA A 18 -4.69 11.59 5.95
C ALA A 18 -5.97 10.79 5.84
N TYR A 19 -7.09 11.48 5.87
CA TYR A 19 -8.39 10.85 5.90
C TYR A 19 -8.69 10.30 4.49
N ILE A 20 -7.95 9.27 4.09
CA ILE A 20 -8.11 8.55 2.83
C ILE A 20 -9.54 7.99 2.78
N ASP A 21 -10.11 7.97 1.57
CA ASP A 21 -11.48 7.60 1.25
C ASP A 21 -12.57 8.55 1.77
N GLN A 22 -12.24 9.64 2.49
CA GLN A 22 -13.25 10.64 2.84
C GLN A 22 -13.75 11.40 1.60
N PRO A 23 -15.00 11.86 1.63
CA PRO A 23 -15.50 12.74 0.58
C PRO A 23 -14.73 14.06 0.56
N CYS A 24 -14.50 14.57 -0.65
CA CYS A 24 -13.96 15.90 -0.89
C CYS A 24 -14.78 16.57 -1.99
N TYR A 25 -14.68 17.89 -2.11
CA TYR A 25 -15.53 18.65 -3.03
C TYR A 25 -14.73 19.72 -3.80
N LYS A 26 -15.09 19.90 -5.07
CA LYS A 26 -14.70 21.06 -5.89
C LYS A 26 -15.97 21.67 -6.48
N GLY A 27 -16.44 22.77 -5.89
CA GLY A 27 -17.77 23.30 -6.19
C GLY A 27 -18.86 22.27 -5.86
N SER A 28 -19.69 21.92 -6.84
CA SER A 28 -20.73 20.89 -6.70
C SER A 28 -20.26 19.47 -7.00
N GLN A 29 -19.01 19.28 -7.43
CA GLN A 29 -18.48 17.97 -7.79
C GLN A 29 -17.90 17.29 -6.55
N GLN A 30 -18.40 16.08 -6.28
CA GLN A 30 -17.89 15.23 -5.21
C GLN A 30 -16.79 14.30 -5.74
N GLY A 31 -15.72 14.17 -4.97
CA GLY A 31 -14.65 13.22 -5.18
C GLY A 31 -14.30 12.45 -3.91
N VAL A 32 -13.13 11.83 -3.91
CA VAL A 32 -12.56 11.12 -2.76
C VAL A 32 -11.12 11.51 -2.49
N CYS A 33 -10.77 11.59 -1.21
CA CYS A 33 -9.39 11.81 -0.78
C CYS A 33 -8.56 10.56 -1.00
N VAL A 34 -7.56 10.66 -1.86
CA VAL A 34 -6.68 9.54 -2.22
C VAL A 34 -5.24 10.02 -2.41
N PRO A 35 -4.24 9.14 -2.29
CA PRO A 35 -2.86 9.50 -2.61
C PRO A 35 -2.74 10.03 -4.05
N LYS A 36 -1.93 11.08 -4.27
CA LYS A 36 -1.77 11.77 -5.56
C LYS A 36 -1.54 10.84 -6.74
N TYR A 37 -0.70 9.81 -6.55
CA TYR A 37 -0.36 8.83 -7.59
C TYR A 37 -1.52 7.91 -7.99
N SER A 38 -2.50 7.71 -7.08
CA SER A 38 -3.59 6.76 -7.29
C SER A 38 -4.72 7.32 -8.17
N CYS A 39 -4.87 8.65 -8.27
CA CYS A 39 -5.91 9.28 -9.08
C CYS A 39 -5.57 9.24 -10.58
N ASN A 40 -5.77 8.09 -11.22
CA ASN A 40 -5.49 7.87 -12.64
C ASN A 40 -6.57 6.99 -13.32
N SER A 41 -6.49 6.86 -14.64
CA SER A 41 -7.25 5.89 -15.44
C SER A 41 -6.38 4.68 -15.78
N THR A 42 -6.88 3.47 -15.50
CA THR A 42 -6.27 2.16 -15.75
C THR A 42 -7.27 1.20 -16.44
N GLY A 43 -7.33 1.25 -17.77
CA GLY A 43 -8.12 0.30 -18.58
C GLY A 43 -9.61 0.63 -18.73
N GLN A 44 -10.11 1.66 -18.05
CA GLN A 44 -11.45 2.23 -18.26
C GLN A 44 -11.39 3.51 -19.13
N THR A 45 -12.51 3.87 -19.76
CA THR A 45 -12.69 5.25 -20.27
C THR A 45 -13.27 6.10 -19.16
N ALA A 46 -12.47 7.05 -18.66
CA ALA A 46 -12.82 7.87 -17.51
C ALA A 46 -12.37 9.32 -17.71
N LYS A 47 -13.13 10.25 -17.12
CA LYS A 47 -12.67 11.62 -16.87
C LYS A 47 -12.29 11.70 -15.40
N TYR A 48 -11.10 12.21 -15.12
CA TYR A 48 -10.69 12.46 -13.75
C TYR A 48 -10.08 13.85 -13.63
N GLU A 49 -10.28 14.43 -12.45
CA GLU A 49 -9.70 15.70 -12.06
C GLU A 49 -9.00 15.54 -10.72
N ARG A 50 -7.80 16.11 -10.65
CA ARG A 50 -6.96 16.13 -9.45
C ARG A 50 -7.05 17.52 -8.87
N TYR A 51 -7.62 17.63 -7.67
CA TYR A 51 -7.72 18.89 -6.96
C TYR A 51 -6.86 18.81 -5.70
N ALA A 52 -5.73 19.50 -5.74
CA ALA A 52 -4.89 19.73 -4.58
C ALA A 52 -5.28 21.09 -3.98
N GLY A 53 -5.41 21.15 -2.66
CA GLY A 53 -5.49 22.42 -1.94
C GLY A 53 -4.16 22.79 -1.33
N SER A 54 -4.07 24.02 -0.85
CA SER A 54 -2.96 24.52 -0.05
C SER A 54 -3.53 25.10 1.24
N TYR A 55 -2.74 25.10 2.33
CA TYR A 55 -3.13 25.75 3.58
C TYR A 55 -3.69 27.16 3.31
N PRO A 56 -4.82 27.56 3.91
CA PRO A 56 -5.65 26.80 4.85
C PRO A 56 -6.77 25.95 4.20
N ASN A 57 -6.89 25.97 2.87
CA ASN A 57 -8.04 25.46 2.13
C ASN A 57 -7.74 24.11 1.44
N TRP A 58 -7.51 23.06 2.22
CA TRP A 58 -7.39 21.71 1.66
C TRP A 58 -8.77 21.11 1.36
N PRO A 59 -8.95 20.48 0.19
CA PRO A 59 -10.19 19.79 -0.13
C PRO A 59 -10.37 18.50 0.68
N CYS A 60 -9.27 17.99 1.25
CA CYS A 60 -9.23 16.80 2.07
C CYS A 60 -8.96 17.18 3.53
N PRO A 61 -9.75 16.70 4.50
CA PRO A 61 -9.58 17.06 5.90
C PRO A 61 -8.22 16.60 6.46
N ASN A 62 -7.49 17.51 7.12
CA ASN A 62 -6.24 17.24 7.86
C ASN A 62 -5.11 16.62 7.02
N ASP A 63 -4.77 17.22 5.87
CA ASP A 63 -3.98 16.55 4.85
C ASP A 63 -2.45 16.77 4.96
N PRO A 64 -1.62 15.71 4.86
CA PRO A 64 -0.22 15.81 4.44
C PRO A 64 -0.14 16.07 2.92
N ASP A 65 0.95 16.70 2.44
CA ASP A 65 1.15 17.21 1.06
C ASP A 65 0.94 16.22 -0.12
N ASP A 66 0.66 14.93 0.13
CA ASP A 66 0.61 13.86 -0.88
C ASP A 66 -0.77 13.22 -1.08
N VAL A 67 -1.81 13.76 -0.45
CA VAL A 67 -3.20 13.38 -0.67
C VAL A 67 -3.92 14.50 -1.41
N ILE A 68 -4.82 14.10 -2.31
CA ILE A 68 -5.56 15.01 -3.18
C ILE A 68 -7.02 14.58 -3.24
N CYS A 69 -7.88 15.53 -3.59
CA CYS A 69 -9.23 15.22 -3.98
C CYS A 69 -9.24 14.69 -5.43
N CYS A 70 -9.65 13.44 -5.59
CA CYS A 70 -9.81 12.80 -6.89
C CYS A 70 -11.29 12.75 -7.26
N ILE A 71 -11.67 13.55 -8.25
CA ILE A 71 -13.02 13.54 -8.83
C ILE A 71 -12.93 12.69 -10.09
N LYS A 72 -13.49 11.48 -10.08
CA LYS A 72 -13.41 10.54 -11.21
C LYS A 72 -14.79 10.07 -11.63
N SER A 73 -15.07 10.17 -12.93
CA SER A 73 -16.26 9.63 -13.58
C SER A 73 -15.85 8.63 -14.66
N VAL A 74 -16.60 7.53 -14.79
CA VAL A 74 -16.29 6.41 -15.70
C VAL A 74 -17.45 6.24 -16.66
N THR A 75 -17.14 6.15 -17.96
CA THR A 75 -18.12 5.89 -19.03
C THR A 75 -17.97 4.51 -19.66
N LYS A 76 -16.79 3.88 -19.55
CA LYS A 76 -16.58 2.50 -20.00
C LYS A 76 -15.78 1.74 -18.96
N LEU A 77 -16.33 0.68 -18.40
CA LEU A 77 -15.70 -0.14 -17.36
C LEU A 77 -14.47 -0.89 -17.90
N THR A 78 -13.63 -1.38 -17.00
CA THR A 78 -12.48 -2.24 -17.33
C THR A 78 -12.89 -3.55 -18.02
N THR A 79 -14.13 -4.00 -17.83
CA THR A 79 -14.73 -5.16 -18.53
C THR A 79 -15.07 -4.87 -20.00
N GLY A 80 -14.99 -3.61 -20.43
CA GLY A 80 -15.40 -3.16 -21.75
C GLY A 80 -16.85 -2.67 -21.84
N GLU A 81 -17.66 -2.84 -20.79
CA GLU A 81 -19.05 -2.36 -20.74
C GLU A 81 -19.13 -0.84 -20.79
N THR A 82 -19.95 -0.28 -21.69
CA THR A 82 -20.19 1.16 -21.80
C THR A 82 -21.44 1.57 -21.02
N LEU A 83 -21.29 2.52 -20.11
CA LEU A 83 -22.38 3.09 -19.32
C LEU A 83 -23.11 4.18 -20.13
N LYS A 84 -24.45 4.13 -20.14
CA LYS A 84 -25.32 5.17 -20.69
C LYS A 84 -25.19 6.48 -19.92
N THR A 85 -25.10 6.38 -18.60
CA THR A 85 -24.87 7.52 -17.69
C THR A 85 -23.58 7.26 -16.93
N PRO A 86 -22.61 8.20 -16.93
CA PRO A 86 -21.34 7.99 -16.24
C PRO A 86 -21.54 7.63 -14.76
N GLY A 87 -20.78 6.64 -14.28
CA GLY A 87 -20.65 6.37 -12.85
C GLY A 87 -19.63 7.31 -12.21
N VAL A 88 -19.73 7.55 -10.91
CA VAL A 88 -18.79 8.43 -10.17
C VAL A 88 -18.13 7.67 -9.04
N CYS A 89 -16.83 7.86 -8.87
CA CYS A 89 -16.07 7.29 -7.77
C CYS A 89 -16.31 8.08 -6.48
N ILE A 90 -16.95 7.43 -5.52
CA ILE A 90 -17.30 8.03 -4.23
C ILE A 90 -17.10 7.01 -3.09
N ASN A 91 -17.06 7.51 -1.85
CA ASN A 91 -17.15 6.64 -0.68
C ASN A 91 -18.46 5.84 -0.74
N THR A 92 -18.41 4.53 -0.48
CA THR A 92 -19.56 3.62 -0.56
C THR A 92 -20.71 4.05 0.32
N LYS A 93 -20.43 4.69 1.46
CA LYS A 93 -21.44 5.25 2.38
C LYS A 93 -22.25 6.40 1.77
N ASN A 94 -21.70 7.08 0.77
CA ASN A 94 -22.33 8.25 0.14
C ASN A 94 -23.08 7.87 -1.15
N CYS A 95 -23.05 6.61 -1.58
CA CYS A 95 -23.82 6.15 -2.73
C CYS A 95 -25.26 5.87 -2.33
N ASN A 96 -26.21 6.64 -2.87
CA ASN A 96 -27.63 6.39 -2.66
C ASN A 96 -28.07 5.14 -3.44
N LEU A 97 -28.14 4.00 -2.75
CA LEU A 97 -28.46 2.69 -3.33
C LEU A 97 -29.91 2.55 -3.83
N ASN A 98 -30.81 3.47 -3.48
CA ASN A 98 -32.17 3.49 -4.05
C ASN A 98 -32.16 3.98 -5.50
N LYS A 99 -31.18 4.80 -5.88
CA LYS A 99 -31.05 5.39 -7.23
C LYS A 99 -29.86 4.84 -8.03
N ASN A 100 -28.94 4.16 -7.35
CA ASN A 100 -27.67 3.71 -7.91
C ASN A 100 -27.33 2.29 -7.45
N TYR A 101 -26.31 1.71 -8.04
CA TYR A 101 -25.66 0.48 -7.57
C TYR A 101 -24.15 0.68 -7.54
N LEU A 102 -23.46 -0.12 -6.73
CA LEU A 102 -22.00 -0.12 -6.66
C LEU A 102 -21.43 -1.13 -7.64
N ALA A 103 -20.46 -0.72 -8.46
CA ALA A 103 -19.70 -1.66 -9.28
C ALA A 103 -18.93 -2.66 -8.40
N ASN A 104 -18.83 -3.90 -8.86
CA ASN A 104 -18.02 -4.94 -8.21
C ASN A 104 -16.59 -5.02 -8.75
N THR A 105 -16.25 -4.20 -9.76
CA THR A 105 -14.92 -4.11 -10.35
C THR A 105 -14.10 -2.96 -9.74
N ALA A 106 -12.78 -3.06 -9.85
CA ALA A 106 -11.83 -2.08 -9.31
C ALA A 106 -11.71 -0.84 -10.24
N GLU A 107 -12.78 -0.05 -10.32
CA GLU A 107 -12.87 1.10 -11.23
C GLU A 107 -12.32 2.40 -10.62
N CYS A 108 -12.25 2.46 -9.30
CA CYS A 108 -11.98 3.69 -8.55
C CYS A 108 -10.67 3.61 -7.75
N PRO A 109 -9.98 4.75 -7.57
CA PRO A 109 -8.82 4.82 -6.69
C PRO A 109 -9.24 4.75 -5.22
N GLY A 110 -8.33 4.31 -4.36
CA GLY A 110 -8.54 4.21 -2.92
C GLY A 110 -8.73 2.77 -2.43
N SER A 111 -9.30 2.63 -1.23
CA SER A 111 -9.57 1.31 -0.64
C SER A 111 -10.91 0.73 -1.12
N ASN A 112 -11.31 -0.41 -0.56
CA ASN A 112 -12.63 -1.01 -0.80
C ASN A 112 -13.81 -0.12 -0.34
N ASN A 113 -13.55 0.94 0.42
CA ASN A 113 -14.54 1.95 0.80
C ASN A 113 -14.82 2.96 -0.31
N VAL A 114 -14.06 2.96 -1.40
CA VAL A 114 -14.34 3.77 -2.59
C VAL A 114 -14.73 2.84 -3.72
N LYS A 115 -15.91 3.07 -4.29
CA LYS A 115 -16.42 2.29 -5.42
C LYS A 115 -17.08 3.20 -6.44
N LEU A 116 -17.26 2.67 -7.65
CA LEU A 116 -17.99 3.35 -8.69
C LEU A 116 -19.48 3.24 -8.38
N CYS A 117 -20.11 4.37 -8.05
CA CYS A 117 -21.55 4.48 -7.88
C CYS A 117 -22.18 4.77 -9.25
N ILE A 118 -22.94 3.81 -9.76
CA ILE A 118 -23.51 3.83 -11.11
C ILE A 118 -25.03 4.05 -11.01
N PRO A 119 -25.60 5.01 -11.76
CA PRO A 119 -27.06 5.20 -11.81
C PRO A 119 -27.81 3.95 -12.25
N ASN A 120 -28.96 3.67 -11.62
CA ASN A 120 -29.82 2.54 -11.97
C ASN A 120 -30.37 2.62 -13.40
N SER A 121 -30.34 3.78 -14.07
CA SER A 121 -30.62 3.92 -15.51
C SER A 121 -29.68 3.12 -16.40
N ASN A 122 -28.51 2.72 -15.88
CA ASN A 122 -27.58 1.83 -16.55
C ASN A 122 -27.93 0.34 -16.38
N LYS A 123 -28.77 -0.02 -15.41
CA LYS A 123 -29.27 -1.41 -15.34
C LYS A 123 -30.09 -1.63 -16.61
N SER A 124 -29.58 -2.49 -17.48
CA SER A 124 -30.35 -2.92 -18.64
C SER A 124 -31.68 -3.46 -18.13
N THR A 125 -32.80 -2.85 -18.53
CA THR A 125 -34.14 -3.39 -18.36
C THR A 125 -34.27 -4.62 -19.26
N GLY A 126 -33.52 -5.67 -18.93
CA GLY A 126 -33.63 -6.97 -19.55
C GLY A 126 -34.90 -7.61 -19.02
N GLY A 127 -35.96 -7.55 -19.83
CA GLY A 127 -37.16 -8.34 -19.64
C GLY A 127 -36.80 -9.80 -19.40
N THR A 128 -37.54 -10.39 -18.47
CA THR A 128 -37.58 -11.82 -18.19
C THR A 128 -37.71 -12.61 -19.49
N THR A 129 -36.60 -13.07 -20.05
CA THR A 129 -36.60 -14.08 -21.10
C THR A 129 -35.57 -15.12 -20.72
N GLY A 130 -36.06 -16.28 -20.30
CA GLY A 130 -35.24 -17.44 -20.00
C GLY A 130 -34.42 -17.82 -21.24
N GLY A 131 -33.11 -17.83 -21.07
CA GLY A 131 -32.16 -18.15 -22.12
C GLY A 131 -30.96 -18.83 -21.50
N THR A 132 -31.12 -20.10 -21.14
CA THR A 132 -30.04 -21.02 -20.81
C THR A 132 -29.11 -21.12 -22.02
N THR A 133 -27.98 -20.42 -21.99
CA THR A 133 -26.93 -20.64 -22.99
C THR A 133 -25.57 -20.61 -22.29
N GLY A 134 -24.98 -21.80 -22.21
CA GLY A 134 -23.66 -22.04 -21.66
C GLY A 134 -22.60 -21.33 -22.49
N GLY A 135 -21.94 -20.35 -21.88
CA GLY A 135 -20.70 -19.75 -22.34
C GLY A 135 -19.66 -19.95 -21.25
N THR A 136 -18.94 -21.06 -21.32
CA THR A 136 -17.82 -21.39 -20.45
C THR A 136 -16.67 -20.43 -20.72
N THR A 137 -16.71 -19.26 -20.08
CA THR A 137 -15.55 -18.37 -19.98
C THR A 137 -15.21 -18.33 -18.50
N GLY A 138 -14.03 -18.88 -18.15
CA GLY A 138 -13.57 -19.17 -16.80
C GLY A 138 -13.40 -17.94 -15.90
N GLY A 139 -14.51 -17.31 -15.53
CA GLY A 139 -14.63 -16.53 -14.32
C GLY A 139 -14.67 -17.50 -13.15
N GLY A 140 -13.49 -17.94 -12.71
CA GLY A 140 -13.35 -18.74 -11.51
C GLY A 140 -14.11 -18.04 -10.38
N THR A 141 -15.11 -18.73 -9.85
CA THR A 141 -15.80 -18.36 -8.62
C THR A 141 -14.73 -17.94 -7.62
N VAL A 142 -14.73 -16.66 -7.22
CA VAL A 142 -13.83 -16.17 -6.18
C VAL A 142 -14.30 -16.85 -4.89
N THR A 143 -13.80 -18.05 -4.64
CA THR A 143 -14.03 -18.75 -3.40
C THR A 143 -13.46 -17.86 -2.30
N SER A 144 -14.24 -17.63 -1.24
CA SER A 144 -13.85 -16.89 -0.03
C SER A 144 -12.67 -17.54 0.73
N SER A 145 -12.02 -18.54 0.15
CA SER A 145 -10.88 -19.24 0.67
C SER A 145 -9.60 -18.45 0.42
N CYS A 146 -8.84 -18.19 1.47
CA CYS A 146 -7.54 -17.56 1.36
C CYS A 146 -6.55 -18.38 0.50
N PRO A 147 -5.60 -17.72 -0.18
CA PRO A 147 -4.47 -18.40 -0.81
C PRO A 147 -3.71 -19.30 0.18
N THR A 148 -3.04 -20.33 -0.34
CA THR A 148 -2.32 -21.34 0.43
C THR A 148 -0.93 -21.55 -0.14
N VAL A 149 -0.11 -22.38 0.51
CA VAL A 149 1.21 -22.78 -0.03
C VAL A 149 1.14 -23.49 -1.38
N ARG A 150 -0.01 -24.06 -1.75
CA ARG A 150 -0.20 -24.72 -3.05
C ARG A 150 -0.41 -23.73 -4.18
N ASN A 151 -0.83 -22.50 -3.86
CA ASN A 151 -1.04 -21.41 -4.79
C ASN A 151 -0.46 -20.10 -4.23
N PRO A 152 0.86 -20.05 -3.94
CA PRO A 152 1.48 -18.96 -3.20
C PRO A 152 1.54 -17.65 -3.98
N ASN A 153 1.18 -17.66 -5.26
CA ASN A 153 1.11 -16.49 -6.14
C ASN A 153 -0.33 -16.04 -6.43
N ALA A 154 -1.35 -16.73 -5.89
CA ALA A 154 -2.73 -16.30 -6.01
C ALA A 154 -2.94 -15.01 -5.21
N THR A 155 -3.59 -14.03 -5.85
CA THR A 155 -3.87 -12.71 -5.28
C THR A 155 -5.30 -12.28 -5.58
N LYS A 156 -5.87 -11.38 -4.79
CA LYS A 156 -7.25 -10.90 -4.96
C LYS A 156 -7.45 -10.11 -6.26
N SER A 157 -6.43 -9.40 -6.71
CA SER A 157 -6.43 -8.60 -7.93
C SER A 157 -5.98 -9.36 -9.19
N GLY A 158 -5.45 -10.58 -9.04
CA GLY A 158 -4.77 -11.29 -10.12
C GLY A 158 -3.42 -10.68 -10.54
N LYS A 159 -2.90 -9.70 -9.78
CA LYS A 159 -1.56 -9.11 -9.98
C LYS A 159 -0.51 -9.77 -9.07
N SER A 160 0.72 -9.27 -9.06
CA SER A 160 1.77 -9.79 -8.17
C SER A 160 1.46 -9.50 -6.70
N LYS A 161 2.06 -10.27 -5.79
CA LYS A 161 1.92 -10.02 -4.34
C LYS A 161 2.50 -8.67 -3.93
N ALA A 162 3.65 -8.32 -4.50
CA ALA A 162 4.28 -7.02 -4.30
C ALA A 162 3.36 -5.87 -4.73
N TYR A 163 2.65 -6.00 -5.85
CA TYR A 163 1.68 -4.99 -6.32
C TYR A 163 0.59 -4.68 -5.28
N GLU A 164 0.09 -5.69 -4.57
CA GLU A 164 -0.94 -5.49 -3.54
C GLU A 164 -0.37 -5.07 -2.18
N SER A 165 0.80 -5.58 -1.81
CA SER A 165 1.42 -5.33 -0.50
C SER A 165 2.10 -3.98 -0.42
N LEU A 166 2.89 -3.60 -1.43
CA LEU A 166 3.75 -2.42 -1.35
C LEU A 166 2.98 -1.12 -1.15
N PRO A 167 1.79 -0.88 -1.76
CA PRO A 167 1.00 0.30 -1.42
C PRO A 167 0.66 0.39 0.07
N GLN A 168 0.35 -0.74 0.72
CA GLN A 168 0.08 -0.80 2.17
C GLN A 168 1.35 -0.52 2.99
N ILE A 169 2.50 -1.00 2.53
CA ILE A 169 3.80 -0.74 3.17
C ILE A 169 4.15 0.75 3.05
N PHE A 170 4.07 1.33 1.85
CA PHE A 170 4.42 2.72 1.61
C PHE A 170 3.52 3.73 2.33
N GLN A 171 2.26 3.39 2.61
CA GLN A 171 1.40 4.20 3.48
C GLN A 171 2.00 4.38 4.89
N ASN A 172 2.85 3.45 5.34
CA ASN A 172 3.49 3.48 6.65
C ASN A 172 4.95 3.96 6.63
N GLU A 173 5.59 4.02 5.46
CA GLU A 173 7.03 4.36 5.32
C GLU A 173 7.30 5.86 5.07
N GLY A 174 6.25 6.69 5.01
CA GLY A 174 6.35 8.16 5.02
C GLY A 174 7.14 8.78 3.86
N GLY A 175 7.35 10.10 3.96
CA GLY A 175 8.22 10.87 3.07
C GLY A 175 9.71 10.73 3.42
N CYS A 176 10.50 11.75 3.13
CA CYS A 176 11.89 11.83 3.59
C CYS A 176 11.98 12.44 4.99
N GLN A 177 12.88 11.93 5.83
CA GLN A 177 13.20 12.49 7.14
C GLN A 177 14.71 12.41 7.42
N ASN A 178 15.24 13.34 8.20
CA ASN A 178 16.66 13.45 8.58
C ASN A 178 16.84 13.71 10.09
N MET A 179 16.00 13.11 10.94
CA MET A 179 16.12 13.29 12.38
C MET A 179 17.52 12.87 12.87
N SER A 180 18.22 13.78 13.54
CA SER A 180 19.59 13.53 14.04
C SER A 180 19.64 12.48 15.16
N GLY A 181 18.54 12.31 15.90
CA GLY A 181 18.38 11.27 16.92
C GLY A 181 18.12 9.87 16.35
N ASP A 182 17.94 9.75 15.04
CA ASP A 182 17.77 8.49 14.34
C ASP A 182 19.10 8.00 13.75
N PRO A 183 19.70 6.92 14.31
CA PRO A 183 20.95 6.36 13.79
C PRO A 183 20.88 5.87 12.33
N GLY A 184 19.68 5.57 11.82
CA GLY A 184 19.44 5.19 10.44
C GLY A 184 19.76 6.29 9.43
N ASN A 185 19.66 7.56 9.84
CA ASN A 185 20.01 8.70 8.99
C ASN A 185 21.52 8.97 8.91
N TRP A 186 22.33 8.37 9.79
CA TRP A 186 23.77 8.60 9.81
C TRP A 186 24.51 7.61 8.92
N TYR A 187 25.31 8.14 7.99
CA TYR A 187 26.19 7.35 7.14
C TYR A 187 27.54 8.06 6.99
N GLN A 188 28.62 7.33 7.23
CA GLN A 188 29.99 7.86 7.17
C GLN A 188 30.20 9.13 8.02
N GLY A 189 29.57 9.19 9.19
CA GLY A 189 29.67 10.33 10.12
C GLY A 189 28.88 11.57 9.72
N GLN A 190 28.09 11.51 8.64
CA GLN A 190 27.25 12.60 8.18
C GLN A 190 25.77 12.25 8.26
N LEU A 191 24.95 13.27 8.50
CA LEU A 191 23.50 13.15 8.55
C LEU A 191 22.93 13.21 7.12
N GLY A 192 22.28 12.13 6.70
CA GLY A 192 21.54 12.04 5.45
C GLY A 192 20.02 12.00 5.69
N TYR A 193 19.29 11.48 4.69
CA TYR A 193 17.85 11.32 4.76
C TYR A 193 17.44 9.87 4.52
N THR A 194 16.52 9.39 5.34
CA THR A 194 15.76 8.18 5.07
C THR A 194 14.50 8.56 4.31
N CYS A 195 14.29 8.01 3.12
CA CYS A 195 13.12 8.29 2.28
C CYS A 195 12.39 7.00 1.96
N MET A 196 11.07 6.95 2.22
CA MET A 196 10.25 5.74 2.07
C MET A 196 10.92 4.50 2.67
N GLY A 197 11.42 4.59 3.90
CA GLY A 197 12.07 3.45 4.54
C GLY A 197 13.44 3.06 3.99
N VAL A 198 14.08 3.88 3.16
CA VAL A 198 15.43 3.59 2.64
C VAL A 198 16.43 4.54 3.26
N THR A 199 17.31 4.02 4.12
CA THR A 199 18.38 4.80 4.76
C THR A 199 19.49 5.18 3.76
N PRO A 200 20.31 6.21 4.05
CA PRO A 200 21.46 6.57 3.21
C PRO A 200 22.38 5.38 2.90
N GLN A 201 22.73 4.58 3.92
CA GLN A 201 23.58 3.41 3.73
C GLN A 201 22.93 2.35 2.83
N THR A 202 21.64 2.04 3.04
CA THR A 202 20.92 1.04 2.26
C THR A 202 20.81 1.51 0.80
N GLY A 203 20.41 2.75 0.58
CA GLY A 203 20.25 3.30 -0.77
C GLY A 203 21.56 3.39 -1.53
N TRP A 204 22.65 3.82 -0.89
CA TRP A 204 23.97 3.87 -1.55
C TRP A 204 24.53 2.50 -1.89
N THR A 205 24.46 1.54 -0.96
CA THR A 205 24.90 0.17 -1.18
C THR A 205 24.12 -0.49 -2.33
N ASN A 206 22.83 -0.17 -2.44
CA ASN A 206 21.91 -0.76 -3.41
C ASN A 206 21.52 0.24 -4.52
N ARG A 207 22.40 1.19 -4.84
CA ARG A 207 22.10 2.29 -5.77
C ARG A 207 21.74 1.84 -7.19
N SER A 208 22.07 0.61 -7.57
CA SER A 208 21.67 0.00 -8.85
C SER A 208 20.16 -0.17 -9.00
N TYR A 209 19.38 -0.20 -7.92
CA TYR A 209 17.92 -0.14 -8.00
C TYR A 209 17.39 1.25 -8.41
N TYR A 210 18.26 2.26 -8.38
CA TYR A 210 17.96 3.65 -8.68
C TYR A 210 18.82 4.16 -9.86
N ASN A 211 19.00 3.32 -10.89
CA ASN A 211 19.86 3.62 -12.05
C ASN A 211 19.58 4.99 -12.69
N TYR A 212 18.32 5.43 -12.70
CA TYR A 212 17.92 6.74 -13.23
C TYR A 212 18.59 7.93 -12.51
N ALA A 213 19.02 7.74 -11.26
CA ALA A 213 19.62 8.77 -10.42
C ALA A 213 21.15 8.74 -10.43
N LEU A 214 21.80 7.66 -10.91
CA LEU A 214 23.25 7.48 -10.75
C LEU A 214 24.06 8.64 -11.36
N ASN A 215 23.66 9.15 -12.53
CA ASN A 215 24.41 10.22 -13.19
C ASN A 215 24.25 11.59 -12.49
N LYS A 216 23.16 11.81 -11.75
CA LYS A 216 22.82 13.11 -11.16
C LYS A 216 23.04 13.18 -9.65
N CYS A 217 22.99 12.03 -8.97
CA CYS A 217 22.95 11.95 -7.51
C CYS A 217 24.18 11.28 -6.88
N SER A 218 25.12 10.75 -7.67
CA SER A 218 26.26 9.97 -7.12
C SER A 218 27.42 10.81 -6.57
N TYR A 219 27.33 12.14 -6.61
CA TYR A 219 28.40 13.01 -6.12
C TYR A 219 28.54 13.01 -4.59
N ASN A 220 27.50 12.58 -3.85
CA ASN A 220 27.53 12.45 -2.41
C ASN A 220 26.74 11.20 -1.98
N SER A 221 27.44 10.22 -1.40
CA SER A 221 26.87 8.94 -0.99
C SER A 221 25.81 9.05 0.12
N VAL A 222 25.94 10.05 1.00
CA VAL A 222 25.06 10.31 2.15
C VAL A 222 23.74 10.95 1.70
N LEU A 223 23.80 11.82 0.67
CA LEU A 223 22.64 12.52 0.13
C LEU A 223 22.00 11.81 -1.08
N PHE A 224 22.60 10.71 -1.56
CA PHE A 224 22.13 9.97 -2.73
C PHE A 224 20.63 9.66 -2.67
N VAL A 225 20.15 9.13 -1.54
CA VAL A 225 18.75 8.75 -1.34
C VAL A 225 17.81 9.94 -1.49
N LYS A 226 18.13 11.06 -0.83
CA LYS A 226 17.32 12.29 -0.92
C LYS A 226 17.31 12.82 -2.35
N CYS A 227 18.48 12.91 -2.98
CA CYS A 227 18.60 13.39 -4.35
C CYS A 227 17.80 12.51 -5.31
N ALA A 228 17.88 11.18 -5.20
CA ALA A 228 17.13 10.28 -6.05
C ALA A 228 15.62 10.47 -5.86
N TYR A 229 15.15 10.50 -4.60
CA TYR A 229 13.76 10.75 -4.27
C TYR A 229 13.23 12.07 -4.86
N ASP A 230 13.99 13.16 -4.70
CA ASP A 230 13.60 14.49 -5.22
C ASP A 230 13.64 14.55 -6.75
N LEU A 231 14.62 13.87 -7.37
CA LEU A 231 14.79 13.85 -8.82
C LEU A 231 13.58 13.23 -9.51
N ASN A 232 13.07 12.10 -9.00
CA ASN A 232 11.87 11.47 -9.51
C ASN A 232 11.26 10.51 -8.46
N LYS A 233 10.26 10.99 -7.72
CA LYS A 233 9.59 10.24 -6.66
C LYS A 233 8.96 8.92 -7.14
N ASP A 234 8.34 8.92 -8.32
CA ASP A 234 7.69 7.71 -8.86
C ASP A 234 8.73 6.63 -9.22
N LYS A 235 9.84 7.02 -9.86
CA LYS A 235 10.96 6.12 -10.15
C LYS A 235 11.71 5.69 -8.89
N PHE A 236 11.78 6.54 -7.88
CA PHE A 236 12.30 6.17 -6.56
C PHE A 236 11.43 5.07 -5.93
N GLN A 237 10.11 5.26 -5.92
CA GLN A 237 9.18 4.27 -5.38
C GLN A 237 9.26 2.93 -6.14
N GLU A 238 9.38 2.96 -7.47
CA GLU A 238 9.62 1.77 -8.31
C GLU A 238 10.94 1.06 -7.95
N GLY A 239 12.03 1.81 -7.76
CA GLY A 239 13.32 1.27 -7.33
C GLY A 239 13.25 0.65 -5.92
N THR A 240 12.61 1.35 -4.99
CA THR A 240 12.41 0.89 -3.60
C THR A 240 11.51 -0.34 -3.52
N ALA A 241 10.45 -0.40 -4.33
CA ALA A 241 9.61 -1.58 -4.47
C ALA A 241 10.44 -2.83 -4.85
N ASN A 242 11.29 -2.68 -5.87
CA ASN A 242 12.19 -3.75 -6.31
C ASN A 242 13.22 -4.11 -5.23
N LEU A 243 13.79 -3.13 -4.54
CA LEU A 243 14.71 -3.35 -3.42
C LEU A 243 14.04 -4.16 -2.30
N TYR A 244 12.83 -3.78 -1.90
CA TYR A 244 12.08 -4.46 -0.84
C TYR A 244 11.78 -5.91 -1.22
N GLU A 245 11.25 -6.14 -2.41
CA GLU A 245 10.91 -7.50 -2.85
C GLU A 245 12.16 -8.38 -3.02
N LYS A 246 13.15 -7.90 -3.80
CA LYS A 246 14.28 -8.72 -4.25
C LYS A 246 15.36 -8.89 -3.21
N LEU A 247 15.55 -7.91 -2.32
CA LEU A 247 16.54 -7.99 -1.26
C LEU A 247 15.90 -8.44 0.05
N PHE A 248 15.02 -7.61 0.62
CA PHE A 248 14.48 -7.85 1.96
C PHE A 248 13.56 -9.07 2.00
N GLY A 249 12.59 -9.13 1.10
CA GLY A 249 11.64 -10.25 0.98
C GLY A 249 12.34 -11.58 0.67
N SER A 250 13.35 -11.54 -0.21
CA SER A 250 14.15 -12.73 -0.55
C SER A 250 14.97 -13.24 0.63
N ILE A 251 15.74 -12.38 1.31
CA ILE A 251 16.53 -12.76 2.49
C ILE A 251 15.63 -13.33 3.58
N ALA A 252 14.47 -12.73 3.80
CA ALA A 252 13.52 -13.15 4.83
C ALA A 252 12.72 -14.42 4.49
N GLY A 253 12.83 -14.95 3.27
CA GLY A 253 12.06 -16.12 2.83
C GLY A 253 10.57 -15.83 2.57
N CYS A 254 10.21 -14.55 2.36
CA CYS A 254 8.82 -14.16 2.15
C CYS A 254 8.27 -14.56 0.78
N THR A 255 9.15 -14.73 -0.22
CA THR A 255 8.79 -14.97 -1.63
C THR A 255 7.85 -16.16 -1.83
N ASN A 256 7.97 -17.21 -1.02
CA ASN A 256 7.13 -18.42 -1.13
C ASN A 256 5.83 -18.34 -0.31
N LEU A 257 5.61 -17.27 0.45
CA LEU A 257 4.42 -17.14 1.27
C LEU A 257 3.22 -16.66 0.44
N PRO A 258 2.03 -17.24 0.63
CA PRO A 258 0.78 -16.71 0.06
C PRO A 258 0.38 -15.37 0.71
N GLN A 259 -0.45 -14.58 0.03
CA GLN A 259 -1.14 -13.46 0.69
C GLN A 259 -2.24 -13.97 1.65
N PRO A 260 -2.50 -13.29 2.78
CA PRO A 260 -1.88 -12.05 3.24
C PRO A 260 -0.56 -12.23 4.03
N ALA A 261 -0.04 -13.46 4.18
CA ALA A 261 1.19 -13.71 4.95
C ALA A 261 2.43 -13.08 4.31
N TYR A 262 2.50 -13.05 2.97
CA TYR A 262 3.55 -12.35 2.22
C TYR A 262 3.67 -10.89 2.65
N PHE A 263 2.55 -10.16 2.70
CA PHE A 263 2.53 -8.76 3.14
C PHE A 263 3.16 -8.59 4.52
N VAL A 264 2.69 -9.36 5.51
CA VAL A 264 3.18 -9.27 6.90
C VAL A 264 4.67 -9.60 6.97
N CYS A 265 5.10 -10.66 6.28
CA CYS A 265 6.50 -11.06 6.22
C CYS A 265 7.37 -9.97 5.60
N LEU A 266 6.97 -9.43 4.45
CA LEU A 266 7.73 -8.40 3.75
C LEU A 266 7.85 -7.14 4.63
N ASP A 267 6.74 -6.66 5.18
CA ASP A 267 6.69 -5.48 6.04
C ASP A 267 7.53 -5.64 7.31
N TYR A 268 7.52 -6.83 7.90
CA TYR A 268 8.36 -7.17 9.05
C TYR A 268 9.85 -7.23 8.66
N SER A 269 10.17 -7.77 7.48
CA SER A 269 11.54 -7.90 6.98
C SER A 269 12.24 -6.56 6.79
N LEU A 270 11.48 -5.48 6.55
CA LEU A 270 12.03 -4.13 6.46
C LEU A 270 12.64 -3.65 7.76
N ASN A 271 12.41 -4.32 8.90
CA ASN A 271 13.01 -3.95 10.18
C ASN A 271 14.13 -4.92 10.63
N GLY A 272 14.41 -5.94 9.82
CA GLY A 272 15.42 -6.94 10.13
C GLY A 272 15.22 -8.20 9.31
N PRO A 273 15.71 -8.25 8.06
CA PRO A 273 15.38 -9.35 7.15
C PRO A 273 15.91 -10.70 7.65
N TYR A 274 17.05 -10.71 8.34
CA TYR A 274 17.60 -11.93 8.97
C TYR A 274 16.78 -12.40 10.18
N ARG A 275 16.27 -11.48 10.99
CA ARG A 275 15.38 -11.85 12.10
C ARG A 275 14.06 -12.41 11.55
N THR A 276 13.49 -11.76 10.54
CA THR A 276 12.30 -12.28 9.87
C THR A 276 12.55 -13.64 9.23
N LYS A 277 13.72 -13.86 8.62
CA LYS A 277 14.15 -15.18 8.12
C LYS A 277 14.09 -16.25 9.21
N GLU A 278 14.67 -15.99 10.38
CA GLU A 278 14.62 -16.91 11.53
C GLU A 278 13.18 -17.19 11.97
N VAL A 279 12.35 -16.15 12.06
CA VAL A 279 10.93 -16.31 12.44
C VAL A 279 10.20 -17.21 11.45
N VAL A 280 10.34 -16.96 10.14
CA VAL A 280 9.71 -17.77 9.09
C VAL A 280 10.24 -19.20 9.10
N ALA A 281 11.55 -19.39 9.28
CA ALA A 281 12.18 -20.71 9.33
C ALA A 281 11.73 -21.53 10.56
N ASN A 282 11.65 -20.90 11.73
CA ASN A 282 11.26 -21.57 12.98
C ASN A 282 9.75 -21.78 13.10
N ASN A 283 8.97 -21.05 12.29
CA ASN A 283 7.52 -21.17 12.24
C ASN A 283 7.11 -21.43 10.81
N PRO A 284 7.39 -22.60 10.22
CA PRO A 284 6.94 -22.87 8.86
C PRO A 284 5.41 -22.81 8.79
N ILE A 285 4.88 -22.35 7.65
CA ILE A 285 3.43 -22.27 7.43
C ILE A 285 2.75 -23.64 7.54
N GLY A 286 3.40 -24.72 7.08
CA GLY A 286 2.87 -26.08 7.13
C GLY A 286 1.50 -26.19 6.47
N ASN A 287 0.53 -26.77 7.18
CA ASN A 287 -0.85 -26.94 6.73
C ASN A 287 -1.77 -25.76 7.08
N ARG A 288 -1.25 -24.67 7.65
CA ARG A 288 -2.06 -23.50 8.00
C ARG A 288 -2.49 -22.76 6.74
N ASP A 289 -3.69 -22.20 6.76
CA ASP A 289 -4.08 -21.22 5.76
C ASP A 289 -3.26 -19.92 5.91
N SER A 290 -3.21 -19.11 4.84
CA SER A 290 -2.39 -17.91 4.83
C SER A 290 -2.83 -16.83 5.81
N LYS A 291 -4.13 -16.76 6.14
CA LYS A 291 -4.67 -15.75 7.07
C LYS A 291 -4.26 -16.08 8.50
N THR A 292 -4.40 -17.34 8.90
CA THR A 292 -3.92 -17.86 10.18
C THR A 292 -2.41 -17.67 10.32
N TYR A 293 -1.64 -17.97 9.27
CA TYR A 293 -0.20 -17.77 9.30
C TYR A 293 0.22 -16.29 9.34
N ALA A 294 -0.49 -15.42 8.61
CA ALA A 294 -0.26 -13.97 8.67
C ALA A 294 -0.48 -13.41 10.08
N ARG A 295 -1.53 -13.86 10.79
CA ARG A 295 -1.78 -13.48 12.19
C ARG A 295 -0.66 -13.91 13.12
N LEU A 296 -0.13 -15.13 12.94
CA LEU A 296 1.02 -15.61 13.70
C LEU A 296 2.23 -14.71 13.50
N LEU A 297 2.59 -14.42 12.24
CA LEU A 297 3.72 -13.52 11.94
C LEU A 297 3.52 -12.12 12.52
N ASN A 298 2.29 -11.59 12.45
CA ASN A 298 1.96 -10.27 13.00
C ASN A 298 2.06 -10.24 14.53
N SER A 299 1.62 -11.31 15.20
CA SER A 299 1.72 -11.47 16.65
C SER A 299 3.17 -11.56 17.11
N ILE A 300 4.00 -12.39 16.45
CA ILE A 300 5.43 -12.49 16.73
C ILE A 300 6.10 -11.13 16.52
N SER A 301 5.84 -10.47 15.39
CA SER A 301 6.36 -9.15 15.08
C SER A 301 5.98 -8.09 16.13
N ARG A 302 4.76 -8.17 16.69
CA ARG A 302 4.31 -7.30 17.78
C ARG A 302 5.11 -7.56 19.06
N GLN A 303 5.29 -8.82 19.42
CA GLN A 303 6.00 -9.21 20.65
C GLN A 303 7.50 -8.89 20.56
N ASP A 304 8.13 -9.25 19.45
CA ASP A 304 9.54 -8.95 19.16
C ASP A 304 9.88 -7.46 19.40
N PHE A 305 8.97 -6.56 18.99
CA PHE A 305 9.19 -5.14 19.18
C PHE A 305 8.96 -4.68 20.64
N LYS A 306 7.99 -5.25 21.34
CA LYS A 306 7.82 -5.01 22.78
C LYS A 306 9.06 -5.44 23.56
N ASP A 307 9.61 -6.60 23.22
CA ASP A 307 10.84 -7.12 23.83
C ASP A 307 12.04 -6.22 23.50
N ALA A 308 12.13 -5.71 22.26
CA ALA A 308 13.16 -4.75 21.89
C ALA A 308 13.07 -3.46 22.73
N VAL A 309 11.87 -2.92 22.95
CA VAL A 309 11.65 -1.73 23.79
C VAL A 309 11.97 -1.99 25.26
N ALA A 310 11.63 -3.17 25.78
CA ALA A 310 11.96 -3.57 27.14
C ALA A 310 13.49 -3.61 27.36
N ASN A 311 14.23 -4.03 26.34
CA ASN A 311 15.69 -4.10 26.37
C ASN A 311 16.39 -2.78 25.97
N ASN A 312 15.67 -1.81 25.43
CA ASN A 312 16.21 -0.52 25.01
C ASN A 312 15.13 0.57 25.06
N SER A 313 15.15 1.36 26.13
CA SER A 313 14.16 2.42 26.38
C SER A 313 14.14 3.52 25.31
N ASN A 314 15.23 3.72 24.56
CA ASN A 314 15.28 4.69 23.46
C ASN A 314 14.31 4.35 22.31
N LEU A 315 13.84 3.09 22.26
CA LEU A 315 12.87 2.63 21.28
C LEU A 315 11.42 2.89 21.69
N ARG A 316 11.18 3.29 22.95
CA ARG A 316 9.83 3.51 23.47
C ARG A 316 9.04 4.52 22.64
N GLN A 317 9.73 5.53 22.11
CA GLN A 317 9.15 6.55 21.24
C GLN A 317 8.57 5.99 19.92
N TYR A 318 9.02 4.81 19.47
CA TYR A 318 8.54 4.15 18.25
C TYR A 318 7.48 3.08 18.51
N LEU A 319 7.24 2.72 19.78
CA LEU A 319 6.34 1.63 20.16
C LEU A 319 4.92 1.85 19.65
N GLN A 320 4.36 3.04 19.83
CA GLN A 320 2.99 3.30 19.41
C GLN A 320 2.85 3.20 17.88
N GLY A 321 3.81 3.74 17.12
CA GLY A 321 3.80 3.63 15.66
C GLY A 321 3.89 2.19 15.18
N TRP A 322 4.71 1.36 15.83
CA TRP A 322 4.78 -0.06 15.51
C TRP A 322 3.48 -0.80 15.85
N MET A 323 2.87 -0.53 17.00
CA MET A 323 1.57 -1.13 17.37
C MET A 323 0.48 -0.75 16.36
N ASN A 324 0.41 0.52 15.95
CA ASN A 324 -0.51 0.99 14.92
C ASN A 324 -0.29 0.26 13.58
N ARG A 325 0.97 0.03 13.19
CA ARG A 325 1.31 -0.75 11.98
C ARG A 325 0.87 -2.21 12.10
N CYS A 326 1.06 -2.84 13.26
CA CYS A 326 0.53 -4.18 13.53
C CYS A 326 -1.00 -4.23 13.46
N ASP A 327 -1.70 -3.20 13.94
CA ASP A 327 -3.17 -3.12 13.85
C ASP A 327 -3.63 -2.91 12.39
N ALA A 328 -2.92 -2.09 11.61
CA ALA A 328 -3.17 -1.93 10.18
C ALA A 328 -2.98 -3.26 9.42
N ARG A 329 -1.94 -4.03 9.77
CA ARG A 329 -1.75 -5.38 9.24
C ARG A 329 -2.93 -6.29 9.56
N GLU A 330 -3.44 -6.26 10.79
CA GLU A 330 -4.60 -7.06 11.19
C GLU A 330 -5.84 -6.70 10.36
N LYS A 331 -6.07 -5.40 10.11
CA LYS A 331 -7.16 -4.94 9.22
C LYS A 331 -6.98 -5.47 7.79
N TYR A 332 -5.77 -5.45 7.25
CA TYR A 332 -5.51 -6.02 5.91
C TYR A 332 -5.79 -7.52 5.89
N ILE A 333 -5.25 -8.27 6.86
CA ILE A 333 -5.45 -9.72 7.01
C ILE A 333 -6.94 -10.07 7.07
N ASN A 334 -7.73 -9.30 7.82
CA ASN A 334 -9.17 -9.53 7.98
C ASN A 334 -9.99 -9.32 6.71
N ASN A 335 -9.52 -8.46 5.80
CA ASN A 335 -10.26 -8.05 4.59
C ASN A 335 -9.72 -8.68 3.28
N TYR A 336 -8.62 -9.41 3.35
CA TYR A 336 -7.95 -9.96 2.17
C TYR A 336 -8.75 -11.12 1.57
N CYS A 337 -9.25 -11.97 2.46
CA CYS A 337 -10.22 -13.03 2.28
C CYS A 337 -11.19 -12.92 3.48
#